data_AF-A0A915Q4U3-F1
#
_entry.id   AF-A0A915Q4U3-F1
#
_cell.length_a   1.000
_cell.length_b   1.000
_cell.length_c   1.000
_cell.angle_alpha   90.00
_cell.angle_beta   90.00
_cell.angle_gamma   90.00
#
_symmetry.space_group_name_H-M   'P 1'
#
loop_
_entity.id
_entity.type
_entity.pdbx_description
1 polymer ?
#
loop_
_entity_poly.entity_id
_entity_poly.type
_entity_poly.pdbx_seq_one_letter_code
_entity_poly.pdbx_strand_id
1 'polypeptide(L)'
;MNDEIEDYVGSTFFDPTDPDNKFTMMQFAILYFRRPKGVSAGISNINFTTDTSQRKRKKWTWKEIAEKVKHTNKPISHSLLRLDNNEADKLAQDAFMCIMRYMGDESLKRGQTLTDCVYELLMICHQYQPLRDEVYCQIIRQTTNNKSSRASTSIRGWRLFSILTAYFDCSLVLKPYLFKYLTDMASDPRRAYHGIYIYWYRTYLLTKFDKNI
;
A
#
# COMPACT_ATOMS: atom_id res chain seq x y z
N MET A 1 28.20 7.65 12.83
CA MET A 1 27.03 7.39 13.69
C MET A 1 25.69 7.53 12.94
N ASN A 2 25.69 7.59 11.60
CA ASN A 2 24.46 7.54 10.78
C ASN A 2 24.37 6.28 9.91
N ASP A 3 25.39 5.40 9.96
CA ASP A 3 25.48 4.23 9.07
C ASP A 3 24.82 2.97 9.66
N GLU A 4 24.69 2.85 10.99
CA GLU A 4 24.05 1.68 11.63
C GLU A 4 22.52 1.72 11.61
N ILE A 5 21.91 2.91 11.47
CA ILE A 5 20.44 3.06 11.43
C ILE A 5 19.89 2.68 10.04
N GLU A 6 20.65 2.89 8.96
CA GLU A 6 20.20 2.53 7.61
C GLU A 6 20.31 1.02 7.34
N ASP A 7 21.31 0.33 7.89
CA ASP A 7 21.44 -1.13 7.79
C ASP A 7 20.36 -1.88 8.60
N TYR A 8 19.91 -1.31 9.73
CA TYR A 8 18.81 -1.88 10.51
C TYR A 8 17.45 -1.74 9.78
N VAL A 9 17.25 -0.68 9.00
CA VAL A 9 16.02 -0.47 8.21
C VAL A 9 16.01 -1.29 6.92
N GLY A 10 17.18 -1.72 6.41
CA GLY A 10 17.28 -2.62 5.26
C GLY A 10 17.11 -4.10 5.62
N SER A 11 17.73 -4.54 6.73
CA SER A 11 17.75 -5.94 7.17
C SER A 11 16.47 -6.41 7.87
N THR A 12 15.67 -5.50 8.43
CA THR A 12 14.44 -5.87 9.17
C THR A 12 13.20 -6.08 8.30
N PHE A 13 13.24 -5.79 6.99
CA PHE A 13 12.03 -5.75 6.17
C PHE A 13 11.96 -6.75 5.02
N PHE A 14 13.07 -7.37 4.60
CA PHE A 14 13.02 -8.38 3.55
C PHE A 14 14.31 -9.21 3.45
N ASP A 15 14.24 -10.45 3.93
CA ASP A 15 15.14 -11.53 3.56
C ASP A 15 14.42 -12.44 2.54
N PRO A 16 14.86 -12.50 1.27
CA PRO A 16 14.25 -13.36 0.24
C PRO A 16 14.39 -14.85 0.50
N THR A 17 15.22 -15.26 1.48
CA THR A 17 15.43 -16.66 1.88
C THR A 17 14.66 -17.06 3.13
N ASP A 18 14.08 -16.08 3.83
CA ASP A 18 13.27 -16.29 5.02
C ASP A 18 11.83 -16.71 4.63
N PRO A 19 11.37 -17.90 5.02
CA PRO A 19 10.01 -18.35 4.76
C PRO A 19 8.92 -17.42 5.36
N ASP A 20 9.23 -16.66 6.42
CA ASP A 20 8.32 -15.68 7.03
C ASP A 20 8.20 -14.37 6.23
N ASN A 21 9.11 -14.12 5.29
CA ASN A 21 9.08 -12.97 4.37
C ASN A 21 8.30 -13.23 3.07
N LYS A 22 7.69 -14.42 2.93
CA LYS A 22 6.79 -14.72 1.82
C LYS A 22 5.53 -13.87 1.91
N PHE A 23 5.10 -13.30 0.79
CA PHE A 23 3.89 -12.50 0.65
C PHE A 23 3.91 -11.13 1.36
N THR A 24 5.08 -10.54 1.59
CA THR A 24 5.15 -9.15 2.08
C THR A 24 4.70 -8.14 1.02
N MET A 25 4.16 -7.00 1.43
CA MET A 25 3.81 -5.92 0.49
C MET A 25 5.05 -5.35 -0.23
N MET A 26 6.24 -5.49 0.35
CA MET A 26 7.51 -5.21 -0.33
C MET A 26 7.71 -6.14 -1.54
N GLN A 27 7.51 -7.44 -1.35
CA GLN A 27 7.57 -8.43 -2.43
C GLN A 27 6.50 -8.13 -3.49
N PHE A 28 5.28 -7.79 -3.08
CA PHE A 28 4.21 -7.42 -4.02
C PHE A 28 4.61 -6.20 -4.88
N ALA A 29 5.18 -5.16 -4.25
CA ALA A 29 5.60 -3.96 -4.95
C ALA A 29 6.69 -4.24 -5.99
N ILE A 30 7.67 -5.09 -5.68
CA ILE A 30 8.74 -5.50 -6.62
C ILE A 30 8.14 -6.11 -7.90
N LEU A 31 7.12 -6.94 -7.74
CA LEU A 31 6.51 -7.71 -8.83
C LEU A 31 5.52 -6.87 -9.64
N TYR A 32 4.65 -6.10 -8.98
CA TYR A 32 3.44 -5.55 -9.59
C TYR A 32 3.39 -4.02 -9.65
N PHE A 33 4.16 -3.29 -8.83
CA PHE A 33 4.09 -1.83 -8.85
C PHE A 33 4.75 -1.24 -10.09
N ARG A 34 4.26 -0.06 -10.49
CA ARG A 34 4.80 0.75 -11.57
C ARG A 34 6.24 1.16 -11.23
N ARG A 35 7.14 0.80 -12.14
CA ARG A 35 8.55 1.18 -12.09
C ARG A 35 8.75 2.60 -12.62
N PRO A 36 9.72 3.36 -12.08
CA PRO A 36 10.12 4.62 -12.68
C PRO A 36 10.63 4.42 -14.12
N LYS A 37 10.44 5.44 -14.98
CA LYS A 37 10.93 5.39 -16.36
C LYS A 37 12.44 5.17 -16.38
N GLY A 38 12.91 4.27 -17.25
CA GLY A 38 14.34 3.96 -17.40
C GLY A 38 14.90 3.01 -16.34
N VAL A 39 14.07 2.48 -15.43
CA VAL A 39 14.48 1.55 -14.38
C VAL A 39 14.19 0.09 -14.76
N SER A 40 15.19 -0.78 -14.62
CA SER A 40 15.07 -2.22 -14.90
C SER A 40 14.64 -3.04 -13.66
N ALA A 41 14.17 -4.27 -13.89
CA ALA A 41 13.64 -5.17 -12.85
C ALA A 41 14.67 -5.62 -11.79
N GLY A 42 15.96 -5.47 -12.08
CA GLY A 42 17.02 -5.89 -11.16
C GLY A 42 17.10 -4.94 -9.96
N ILE A 43 16.99 -5.50 -8.76
CA ILE A 43 17.25 -4.77 -7.52
C ILE A 43 18.76 -4.69 -7.34
N SER A 44 19.31 -3.49 -7.13
CA SER A 44 20.72 -3.34 -6.79
C SER A 44 20.92 -3.47 -5.29
N ASN A 45 21.63 -4.50 -4.85
CA ASN A 45 22.45 -4.37 -3.65
C ASN A 45 23.66 -3.53 -4.06
N ILE A 46 23.91 -2.44 -3.33
CA ILE A 46 24.97 -1.49 -3.67
C ILE A 46 26.30 -2.24 -3.67
N ASN A 47 26.96 -2.33 -4.83
CA ASN A 47 28.40 -2.50 -4.94
C ASN A 47 28.87 -1.62 -6.09
N PHE A 48 29.71 -0.64 -5.76
CA PHE A 48 30.41 0.19 -6.74
C PHE A 48 31.28 -0.72 -7.60
N THR A 49 30.97 -0.79 -8.90
CA THR A 49 31.91 -1.29 -9.90
C THR A 49 32.13 -0.19 -10.94
N THR A 50 33.38 0.25 -10.97
CA THR A 50 33.99 1.08 -11.99
C THR A 50 34.01 0.28 -13.29
N ASP A 51 33.04 0.52 -14.16
CA ASP A 51 33.26 0.25 -15.57
C ASP A 51 32.48 1.21 -16.45
N THR A 52 33.24 1.72 -17.41
CA THR A 52 32.95 2.75 -18.41
C THR A 52 32.52 2.03 -19.68
N SER A 53 31.44 2.50 -20.30
CA SER A 53 30.88 2.04 -21.58
C SER A 53 29.75 0.99 -21.51
N GLN A 54 28.58 1.46 -21.12
CA GLN A 54 27.24 1.12 -21.65
C GLN A 54 26.25 1.98 -20.87
N ARG A 55 25.27 2.61 -21.52
CA ARG A 55 24.26 3.47 -20.85
C ARG A 55 23.59 2.68 -19.71
N LYS A 56 24.10 2.84 -18.47
CA LYS A 56 23.71 2.07 -17.29
C LYS A 56 22.22 2.34 -17.02
N ARG A 57 21.36 1.39 -17.39
CA ARG A 57 19.94 1.40 -16.99
C ARG A 57 19.90 1.43 -15.46
N LYS A 58 19.28 2.47 -14.89
CA LYS A 58 19.15 2.62 -13.43
C LYS A 58 18.43 1.39 -12.87
N LYS A 59 18.89 0.83 -11.76
CA LYS A 59 18.25 -0.28 -11.05
C LYS A 59 17.30 0.27 -9.99
N TRP A 60 16.23 -0.46 -9.67
CA TRP A 60 15.26 -0.01 -8.68
C TRP A 60 15.80 -0.28 -7.28
N THR A 61 15.90 0.74 -6.44
CA THR A 61 16.49 0.58 -5.10
C THR A 61 15.45 0.13 -4.07
N TRP A 62 15.89 -0.60 -3.04
CA TRP A 62 15.05 -0.99 -1.90
C TRP A 62 14.36 0.20 -1.24
N LYS A 63 15.09 1.31 -1.08
CA LYS A 63 14.56 2.57 -0.55
C LYS A 63 13.40 3.09 -1.39
N GLU A 64 13.55 3.14 -2.71
CA GLU A 64 12.48 3.60 -3.62
C GLU A 64 11.24 2.69 -3.59
N ILE A 65 11.41 1.37 -3.38
CA ILE A 65 10.30 0.42 -3.21
C ILE A 65 9.60 0.66 -1.87
N ALA A 66 10.35 0.79 -0.77
CA ALA A 66 9.81 1.03 0.56
C ALA A 66 9.01 2.34 0.62
N GLU A 67 9.46 3.41 -0.05
CA GLU A 67 8.72 4.67 -0.17
C GLU A 67 7.34 4.51 -0.85
N LYS A 68 7.19 3.51 -1.73
CA LYS A 68 5.89 3.22 -2.38
C LYS A 68 4.96 2.37 -1.50
N VAL A 69 5.50 1.64 -0.53
CA VAL A 69 4.70 0.74 0.34
C VAL A 69 4.35 1.39 1.67
N LYS A 70 5.11 2.39 2.13
CA LYS A 70 4.84 3.11 3.37
C LYS A 70 3.99 4.36 3.18
N HIS A 71 3.38 4.82 4.27
CA HIS A 71 2.55 6.02 4.32
C HIS A 71 3.25 7.25 3.74
N THR A 72 2.49 8.06 3.01
CA THR A 72 2.93 9.36 2.52
C THR A 72 1.90 10.43 2.84
N ASN A 73 2.40 11.65 3.09
CA ASN A 73 1.58 12.86 3.24
C ASN A 73 1.47 13.66 1.95
N LYS A 74 1.89 13.10 0.81
CA LYS A 74 1.85 13.75 -0.50
C LYS A 74 0.92 12.96 -1.44
N PRO A 75 0.14 13.64 -2.28
CA PRO A 75 -0.59 12.99 -3.36
C PRO A 75 0.31 12.15 -4.27
N ILE A 76 -0.22 11.06 -4.79
CA ILE A 76 0.45 10.30 -5.86
C ILE A 76 0.25 11.01 -7.21
N SER A 77 1.27 10.96 -8.06
CA SER A 77 1.21 11.49 -9.43
C SER A 77 0.88 10.43 -10.48
N HIS A 78 0.90 9.15 -10.10
CA HIS A 78 0.61 7.99 -10.93
C HIS A 78 0.13 6.84 -10.05
N SER A 79 -0.61 5.89 -10.64
CA SER A 79 -1.04 4.66 -9.97
C SER A 79 0.15 3.88 -9.38
N LEU A 80 -0.11 3.18 -8.28
CA LEU A 80 0.84 2.25 -7.68
C LEU A 80 1.07 1.05 -8.60
N LEU A 81 0.00 0.47 -9.15
CA LEU A 81 0.02 -0.67 -10.05
C LEU A 81 0.24 -0.26 -11.51
N ARG A 82 0.57 -1.25 -12.34
CA ARG A 82 0.62 -1.09 -13.80
C ARG A 82 -0.80 -1.24 -14.34
N LEU A 83 -1.46 -0.10 -14.58
CA LEU A 83 -2.75 -0.03 -15.25
C LEU A 83 -2.54 0.06 -16.77
N ASP A 84 -3.56 -0.35 -17.51
CA ASP A 84 -3.58 -0.55 -18.95
C ASP A 84 -3.74 0.76 -19.76
N ASN A 85 -4.31 1.80 -19.15
CA ASN A 85 -4.58 3.07 -19.84
C ASN A 85 -4.45 4.31 -18.92
N ASN A 86 -4.38 5.49 -19.54
CA ASN A 86 -4.18 6.77 -18.84
C ASN A 86 -5.41 7.22 -18.05
N GLU A 87 -6.61 6.79 -18.42
CA GLU A 87 -7.84 7.12 -17.70
C GLU A 87 -7.86 6.38 -16.35
N ALA A 88 -7.50 5.10 -16.34
CA ALA A 88 -7.31 4.33 -15.12
C ALA A 88 -6.21 4.93 -14.22
N ASP A 89 -5.12 5.45 -14.79
CA ASP A 89 -4.09 6.16 -14.02
C ASP A 89 -4.62 7.44 -13.34
N LYS A 90 -5.54 8.16 -13.98
CA LYS A 90 -6.19 9.34 -13.39
C LYS A 90 -7.18 8.95 -12.30
N LEU A 91 -8.03 7.94 -12.55
CA LEU A 91 -8.96 7.41 -11.56
C LEU A 91 -8.23 6.88 -10.31
N ALA A 92 -7.05 6.27 -10.47
CA ALA A 92 -6.21 5.86 -9.35
C ALA A 92 -5.71 7.06 -8.52
N GLN A 93 -5.36 8.18 -9.16
CA GLN A 93 -4.96 9.40 -8.46
C GLN A 93 -6.14 10.04 -7.72
N ASP A 94 -7.33 10.06 -8.35
CA ASP A 94 -8.56 10.56 -7.74
C ASP A 94 -8.97 9.72 -6.53
N ALA A 95 -8.85 8.39 -6.63
CA ALA A 95 -9.06 7.47 -5.52
C ALA A 95 -8.10 7.76 -4.35
N PHE A 96 -6.82 7.98 -4.64
CA PHE A 96 -5.84 8.30 -3.61
C PHE A 96 -6.16 9.63 -2.91
N MET A 97 -6.58 10.65 -3.68
CA MET A 97 -7.05 11.91 -3.10
C MET A 97 -8.28 11.73 -2.21
N CYS A 98 -9.21 10.85 -2.58
CA CYS A 98 -10.36 10.50 -1.73
C CYS A 98 -9.90 9.87 -0.41
N ILE A 99 -8.94 8.94 -0.45
CA ILE A 99 -8.34 8.32 0.73
C ILE A 99 -7.71 9.39 1.62
N MET A 100 -6.86 10.25 1.07
CA MET A 100 -6.17 11.30 1.84
C MET A 100 -7.15 12.27 2.50
N ARG A 101 -8.18 12.72 1.76
CA ARG A 101 -9.25 13.58 2.31
C ARG A 101 -10.03 12.90 3.42
N TYR A 102 -10.40 11.64 3.21
CA TYR A 102 -11.12 10.86 4.21
C TYR A 102 -10.29 10.75 5.50
N MET A 103 -9.01 10.40 5.37
CA MET A 103 -8.07 10.29 6.49
C MET A 103 -7.76 11.63 7.16
N GLY A 104 -7.96 12.75 6.44
CA GLY A 104 -7.66 14.10 6.92
C GLY A 104 -6.20 14.51 6.70
N ASP A 105 -5.53 13.83 5.77
CA ASP A 105 -4.19 14.20 5.29
C ASP A 105 -4.26 15.25 4.17
N GLU A 106 -5.43 15.42 3.55
CA GLU A 106 -5.75 16.49 2.61
C GLU A 106 -7.08 17.18 2.97
N SER A 107 -7.26 18.42 2.52
CA SER A 107 -8.49 19.16 2.76
C SER A 107 -9.64 18.69 1.87
N LEU A 108 -10.84 18.64 2.44
CA LEU A 108 -12.07 18.37 1.69
C LEU A 108 -12.34 19.47 0.67
N LYS A 109 -12.93 19.12 -0.47
CA LYS A 109 -13.46 20.11 -1.42
C LYS A 109 -14.57 20.92 -0.73
N ARG A 110 -14.84 22.14 -1.22
CA ARG A 110 -15.92 22.98 -0.67
C ARG A 110 -17.26 22.22 -0.73
N GLY A 111 -17.89 22.03 0.43
CA GLY A 111 -19.16 21.32 0.57
C GLY A 111 -19.07 19.79 0.51
N GLN A 112 -17.88 19.21 0.33
CA GLN A 112 -17.69 17.75 0.33
C GLN A 112 -17.66 17.21 1.76
N THR A 113 -18.37 16.11 1.99
CA THR A 113 -18.37 15.36 3.24
C THR A 113 -17.43 14.16 3.19
N LEU A 114 -17.15 13.55 4.35
CA LEU A 114 -16.40 12.29 4.40
C LEU A 114 -17.15 11.15 3.71
N THR A 115 -18.49 11.16 3.77
CA THR A 115 -19.34 10.17 3.10
C THR A 115 -19.21 10.27 1.59
N ASP A 116 -19.13 11.49 1.05
CA ASP A 116 -18.92 11.71 -0.39
C ASP A 116 -17.58 11.13 -0.85
N CYS A 117 -16.51 11.26 -0.05
CA CYS A 117 -15.22 10.64 -0.36
C CYS A 117 -15.31 9.10 -0.42
N VAL A 118 -16.07 8.48 0.48
CA VAL A 118 -16.29 7.02 0.47
C VAL A 118 -17.08 6.63 -0.78
N TYR A 119 -18.14 7.36 -1.10
CA TYR A 119 -18.97 7.08 -2.28
C TYR A 119 -18.16 7.20 -3.58
N GLU A 120 -17.39 8.29 -3.74
CA GLU A 120 -16.49 8.51 -4.88
C GLU A 120 -15.50 7.33 -5.03
N LEU A 121 -14.88 6.90 -3.92
CA LEU A 121 -13.95 5.75 -3.92
C LEU A 121 -14.62 4.44 -4.34
N LEU A 122 -15.80 4.14 -3.80
CA LEU A 122 -16.55 2.92 -4.13
C LEU A 122 -17.03 2.93 -5.59
N MET A 123 -17.43 4.09 -6.11
CA MET A 123 -17.82 4.24 -7.52
C MET A 123 -16.65 3.99 -8.46
N ILE A 124 -15.46 4.49 -8.14
CA ILE A 124 -14.23 4.20 -8.91
C ILE A 124 -13.96 2.69 -8.96
N CYS A 125 -14.04 2.01 -7.81
CA CYS A 125 -13.83 0.55 -7.71
C CYS A 125 -14.91 -0.28 -8.44
N HIS A 126 -16.13 0.25 -8.50
CA HIS A 126 -17.25 -0.36 -9.21
C HIS A 126 -17.07 -0.25 -10.73
N GLN A 127 -16.68 0.93 -11.23
CA GLN A 127 -16.55 1.22 -12.65
C GLN A 127 -15.43 0.43 -13.32
N TYR A 128 -14.29 0.23 -12.63
CA TYR A 128 -13.15 -0.46 -13.21
C TYR A 128 -12.51 -1.45 -12.25
N GLN A 129 -12.74 -2.76 -12.49
CA GLN A 129 -12.33 -3.84 -11.59
C GLN A 129 -10.82 -3.83 -11.22
N PRO A 130 -9.87 -3.54 -12.13
CA PRO A 130 -8.45 -3.43 -11.77
C PRO A 130 -8.13 -2.34 -10.74
N LEU A 131 -8.98 -1.33 -10.57
CA LEU A 131 -8.80 -0.32 -9.53
C LEU A 131 -9.08 -0.84 -8.12
N ARG A 132 -9.72 -2.00 -7.97
CA ARG A 132 -9.92 -2.61 -6.64
C ARG A 132 -8.59 -2.91 -5.98
N ASP A 133 -7.70 -3.63 -6.68
CA ASP A 133 -6.36 -3.96 -6.16
C ASP A 133 -5.50 -2.70 -5.97
N GLU A 134 -5.64 -1.71 -6.86
CA GLU A 134 -4.98 -0.41 -6.72
C GLU A 134 -5.40 0.26 -5.41
N VAL A 135 -6.71 0.38 -5.15
CA VAL A 135 -7.24 1.01 -3.93
C VAL A 135 -6.87 0.21 -2.69
N TYR A 136 -6.88 -1.13 -2.74
CA TYR A 136 -6.33 -1.96 -1.66
C TYR A 136 -4.88 -1.59 -1.35
N CYS A 137 -4.02 -1.52 -2.38
CA CYS A 137 -2.62 -1.15 -2.21
C CYS A 137 -2.45 0.27 -1.66
N GLN A 138 -3.29 1.23 -2.09
CA GLN A 138 -3.27 2.60 -1.62
C GLN A 138 -3.66 2.74 -0.15
N ILE A 139 -4.72 2.03 0.30
CA ILE A 139 -5.12 2.03 1.71
C ILE A 139 -4.05 1.36 2.57
N ILE A 140 -3.55 0.19 2.16
CA ILE A 140 -2.43 -0.50 2.82
C ILE A 140 -1.23 0.43 2.96
N ARG A 141 -0.90 1.19 1.91
CA ARG A 141 0.18 2.16 1.95
C ARG A 141 -0.08 3.22 3.03
N GLN A 142 -1.27 3.81 3.07
CA GLN A 142 -1.61 4.84 4.04
C GLN A 142 -1.72 4.33 5.49
N THR A 143 -1.93 3.03 5.71
CA THR A 143 -1.93 2.42 7.05
C THR A 143 -0.56 1.85 7.45
N THR A 144 0.36 1.64 6.50
CA THR A 144 1.69 1.08 6.75
C THR A 144 2.67 2.11 7.27
N ASN A 145 3.17 1.88 8.49
CA ASN A 145 4.16 2.74 9.16
C ASN A 145 3.69 4.21 9.22
N ASN A 146 2.38 4.40 9.41
CA ASN A 146 1.79 5.72 9.55
C ASN A 146 2.19 6.33 10.91
N LYS A 147 3.24 7.14 10.90
CA LYS A 147 3.74 7.88 12.06
C LYS A 147 3.07 9.24 12.25
N SER A 148 1.90 9.47 11.64
CA SER A 148 1.16 10.70 11.86
C SER A 148 0.90 10.90 13.35
N SER A 149 1.18 12.10 13.85
CA SER A 149 0.87 12.48 15.24
C SER A 149 -0.64 12.47 15.49
N ARG A 150 -1.45 12.46 14.43
CA ARG A 150 -2.91 12.37 14.49
C ARG A 150 -3.35 10.91 14.46
N ALA A 151 -3.58 10.35 15.65
CA ALA A 151 -4.22 9.05 15.89
C ALA A 151 -5.43 8.77 14.98
N SER A 152 -6.24 9.81 14.74
CA SER A 152 -7.45 9.76 13.93
C SER A 152 -7.19 9.40 12.47
N THR A 153 -6.03 9.73 11.90
CA THR A 153 -5.68 9.42 10.50
C THR A 153 -5.60 7.91 10.31
N SER A 154 -4.85 7.20 11.18
CA SER A 154 -4.67 5.75 11.07
C SER A 154 -6.00 5.01 11.22
N ILE A 155 -6.79 5.36 12.24
CA ILE A 155 -8.11 4.75 12.49
C ILE A 155 -9.06 4.93 11.29
N ARG A 156 -9.04 6.10 10.65
CA ARG A 156 -9.83 6.35 9.45
C ARG A 156 -9.36 5.49 8.27
N GLY A 157 -8.05 5.32 8.07
CA GLY A 157 -7.53 4.39 7.06
C GLY A 157 -8.07 2.98 7.22
N TRP A 158 -8.06 2.45 8.45
CA TRP A 158 -8.59 1.12 8.76
C TRP A 158 -10.11 1.00 8.63
N ARG A 159 -10.86 2.06 8.97
CA ARG A 159 -12.30 2.14 8.69
C ARG A 159 -12.58 2.07 7.18
N LEU A 160 -11.83 2.83 6.39
CA LEU A 160 -11.96 2.85 4.94
C LEU A 160 -11.63 1.48 4.33
N PHE A 161 -10.58 0.83 4.83
CA PHE A 161 -10.23 -0.55 4.46
C PHE A 161 -11.42 -1.50 4.65
N SER A 162 -12.07 -1.38 5.79
CA SER A 162 -13.15 -2.30 6.17
C SER A 162 -14.44 -2.05 5.40
N ILE A 163 -14.68 -0.80 5.00
CA ILE A 163 -15.72 -0.47 4.03
C ILE A 163 -15.36 -1.12 2.68
N LEU A 164 -14.13 -0.93 2.19
CA LEU A 164 -13.72 -1.51 0.90
C LEU A 164 -13.89 -3.03 0.86
N THR A 165 -13.48 -3.74 1.93
CA THR A 165 -13.60 -5.20 2.02
C THR A 165 -15.05 -5.67 2.13
N ALA A 166 -15.96 -4.87 2.68
CA ALA A 166 -17.38 -5.23 2.70
C ALA A 166 -18.00 -5.22 1.29
N TYR A 167 -17.54 -4.33 0.39
CA TYR A 167 -18.12 -4.15 -0.95
C TYR A 167 -17.40 -4.92 -2.05
N PHE A 168 -16.06 -5.07 -1.97
CA PHE A 168 -15.26 -5.63 -3.05
C PHE A 168 -14.28 -6.69 -2.56
N ASP A 169 -14.03 -7.69 -3.40
CA ASP A 169 -12.91 -8.62 -3.23
C ASP A 169 -11.65 -8.09 -3.92
N CYS A 170 -10.49 -8.37 -3.34
CA CYS A 170 -9.21 -8.24 -4.03
C CYS A 170 -9.00 -9.42 -4.99
N SER A 171 -8.06 -9.29 -5.93
CA SER A 171 -7.70 -10.40 -6.80
C SER A 171 -7.07 -11.57 -6.02
N LEU A 172 -7.11 -12.76 -6.63
CA LEU A 172 -6.41 -13.93 -6.11
C LEU A 172 -4.89 -13.71 -6.01
N VAL A 173 -4.34 -12.78 -6.81
CA VAL A 173 -2.93 -12.42 -6.78
C VAL A 173 -2.59 -11.60 -5.54
N LEU A 174 -3.43 -10.62 -5.19
CA LEU A 174 -3.23 -9.77 -4.01
C LEU A 174 -3.64 -10.46 -2.70
N LYS A 175 -4.62 -11.36 -2.73
CA LYS A 175 -5.20 -12.03 -1.55
C LYS A 175 -4.17 -12.59 -0.54
N PRO A 176 -3.13 -13.34 -0.92
CA PRO A 176 -2.17 -13.86 0.07
C PRO A 176 -1.33 -12.75 0.73
N TYR A 177 -1.01 -11.69 0.00
CA TYR A 177 -0.28 -10.53 0.53
C TYR A 177 -1.14 -9.69 1.46
N LEU A 178 -2.40 -9.48 1.09
CA LEU A 178 -3.39 -8.83 1.93
C LEU A 178 -3.58 -9.60 3.24
N PHE A 179 -3.74 -10.92 3.17
CA PHE A 179 -3.93 -11.76 4.36
C PHE A 179 -2.74 -11.63 5.31
N LYS A 180 -1.52 -11.81 4.81
CA LYS A 180 -0.30 -11.63 5.62
C LYS A 180 -0.23 -10.23 6.24
N TYR A 181 -0.50 -9.18 5.47
CA TYR A 181 -0.50 -7.81 5.98
C TYR A 181 -1.45 -7.63 7.18
N LEU A 182 -2.69 -8.14 7.07
CA LEU A 182 -3.66 -8.05 8.15
C LEU A 182 -3.24 -8.87 9.38
N THR A 183 -2.70 -10.08 9.17
CA THR A 183 -2.16 -10.92 10.25
C THR A 183 -1.00 -10.24 10.96
N ASP A 184 -0.03 -9.68 10.24
CA ASP A 184 1.13 -8.98 10.81
C ASP A 184 0.72 -7.73 11.62
N MET A 185 -0.35 -7.04 11.19
CA MET A 185 -0.90 -5.91 11.94
C MET A 185 -1.66 -6.34 13.19
N ALA A 186 -2.37 -7.48 13.13
CA ALA A 186 -3.12 -8.02 14.25
C ALA A 186 -2.27 -8.81 15.26
N SER A 187 -1.05 -9.22 14.91
CA SER A 187 -0.20 -10.08 15.76
C SER A 187 0.72 -9.32 16.71
N ASP A 188 0.97 -8.02 16.49
CA ASP A 188 1.89 -7.24 17.33
C ASP A 188 1.13 -6.42 18.39
N PRO A 189 1.06 -6.88 19.66
CA PRO A 189 0.33 -6.21 20.73
C PRO A 189 0.94 -4.86 21.14
N ARG A 190 2.19 -4.59 20.73
CA ARG A 190 2.89 -3.34 21.04
C ARG A 190 2.52 -2.22 20.07
N ARG A 191 1.86 -2.53 18.96
CA ARG A 191 1.42 -1.50 18.01
C ARG A 191 0.30 -0.67 18.63
N ALA A 192 0.43 0.65 18.51
CA ALA A 192 -0.70 1.54 18.75
C ALA A 192 -1.90 1.04 17.93
N TYR A 193 -3.08 1.00 18.56
CA TYR A 193 -4.33 0.54 17.97
C TYR A 193 -4.44 -0.96 17.67
N HIS A 194 -3.60 -1.82 18.27
CA HIS A 194 -3.65 -3.28 18.11
C HIS A 194 -5.06 -3.89 18.27
N GLY A 195 -5.84 -3.49 19.29
CA GLY A 195 -7.21 -3.98 19.47
C GLY A 195 -8.14 -3.63 18.31
N ILE A 196 -7.90 -2.49 17.64
CA ILE A 196 -8.63 -2.09 16.44
C ILE A 196 -8.20 -2.97 15.25
N TYR A 197 -6.92 -3.28 15.11
CA TYR A 197 -6.43 -4.19 14.05
C TYR A 197 -7.00 -5.59 14.19
N ILE A 198 -7.08 -6.13 15.41
CA ILE A 198 -7.75 -7.41 15.68
C ILE A 198 -9.22 -7.35 15.28
N TYR A 199 -9.93 -6.28 15.64
CA TYR A 199 -11.34 -6.12 15.27
C TYR A 199 -11.51 -6.14 13.75
N TRP A 200 -10.71 -5.37 13.00
CA TRP A 200 -10.81 -5.34 11.54
C TRP A 200 -10.37 -6.63 10.87
N TYR A 201 -9.33 -7.29 11.38
CA TYR A 201 -8.94 -8.62 10.91
C TYR A 201 -10.08 -9.63 11.10
N ARG A 202 -10.71 -9.64 12.27
CA ARG A 202 -11.89 -10.49 12.54
C ARG A 202 -13.05 -10.15 11.61
N THR A 203 -13.38 -8.88 11.42
CA THR A 203 -14.42 -8.45 10.47
C THR A 203 -14.11 -8.88 9.04
N TYR A 204 -12.84 -8.78 8.61
CA TYR A 204 -12.41 -9.28 7.31
C TYR A 204 -12.61 -10.81 7.20
N LEU A 205 -12.24 -11.56 8.23
CA LEU A 205 -12.47 -13.01 8.24
C LEU A 205 -13.96 -13.35 8.15
N LEU A 206 -14.80 -12.74 8.99
CA LEU A 206 -16.24 -12.96 8.98
C LEU A 206 -16.86 -12.63 7.62
N THR A 207 -16.53 -11.48 7.05
CA THR A 207 -17.11 -11.06 5.75
C THR A 207 -16.66 -11.91 4.56
N LYS A 208 -15.50 -12.57 4.63
CA LYS A 208 -14.89 -13.27 3.50
C LYS A 208 -14.86 -14.79 3.62
N PHE A 209 -14.90 -15.34 4.83
CA PHE A 209 -14.87 -16.79 5.07
C PHE A 209 -16.22 -17.37 5.49
N ASP A 210 -17.14 -16.60 6.10
CA ASP A 210 -18.51 -17.10 6.40
C ASP A 210 -19.41 -17.20 5.15
N LYS A 211 -18.98 -16.72 3.99
CA LYS A 211 -19.71 -16.92 2.72
C LYS A 211 -19.55 -18.33 2.10
N ASN A 212 -18.87 -19.25 2.80
CA ASN A 212 -18.63 -20.62 2.34
C ASN A 212 -19.23 -21.69 3.29
N ILE A 213 -20.30 -21.36 4.03
CA ILE A 213 -21.11 -22.34 4.77
C ILE A 213 -22.56 -22.23 4.30
#